data_AF-A0A2N7Q8M6-F1
#
_entry.id   AF-A0A2N7Q8M6-F1
#
_cell.length_a   1.000
_cell.length_b   1.000
_cell.length_c   1.000
_cell.angle_alpha   90.00
_cell.angle_beta   90.00
_cell.angle_gamma   90.00
#
_symmetry.space_group_name_H-M   'P 1'
#
loop_
_entity.id
_entity.type
_entity.pdbx_description
1 polymer ?
#
loop_
_entity_poly.entity_id
_entity_poly.type
_entity_poly.pdbx_seq_one_letter_code
_entity_poly.pdbx_strand_id
1 'polypeptide(L)'
;MMFNKKNLIPVPVLLSLLIFILILDLPSQAQETIKFDDYFLDKAMRINFYQVGQAKEEQIIINNIYQEPIWPESKTNLTNPFNYGHYFIKVYEVASNQLIYAKGFDCIFGEYKTTTPALNGVSKVFQRAIRIPWPRRKVNLVFEVRDKKNILHPLAMETIDPDDYHLIKENNQPQDYVLEIKKSGPPAEKVDLVFLAEGYRAEEKDKFVSDAKRFAGYLFDIEPYRSNQEKFNIYVIFRPSAENGMDEPRQKVYKNTVLKASFNAFDLDRYMLTEEGFLLREMAAEVPYDAIIVLVNSKRYGGGGIYNDYCITTVDNQASQAVFLHEFGHSFAGLADEYYTSEVAYNDFYPQGVEPLEPNITALLDPEHLKWKDLVSPGVKIPTEYGKEEIDQLQAERRTNFQEMTKALEEAKKKNLKEAEIKKIQKKYEDRGKATQEKIKAVQEKYRYLEDKVGAFEGAGYASKGLYRPMMYCLMISSPKIEFCRVCQRAIQQMIDYYSH
;
A
#
# COMPACT_ATOMS: atom_id res chain seq x y z
N MET A 1 21.80 73.26 11.47
CA MET A 1 20.71 74.18 11.05
C MET A 1 19.51 73.32 10.70
N MET A 2 18.59 73.15 11.64
CA MET A 2 17.28 73.83 11.71
C MET A 2 16.19 73.16 10.84
N PHE A 3 15.31 72.45 11.56
CA PHE A 3 13.84 72.45 11.48
C PHE A 3 13.08 72.36 10.14
N ASN A 4 12.41 71.20 9.97
CA ASN A 4 10.96 71.01 10.03
C ASN A 4 10.05 71.78 9.05
N LYS A 5 9.31 71.04 8.20
CA LYS A 5 7.91 71.36 7.82
C LYS A 5 7.13 70.06 7.52
N LYS A 6 6.16 69.77 8.39
CA LYS A 6 4.95 68.99 8.06
C LYS A 6 4.16 69.75 6.98
N ASN A 7 3.55 69.04 6.01
CA ASN A 7 2.08 69.03 5.85
C ASN A 7 1.57 68.32 4.59
N LEU A 8 0.59 67.45 4.85
CA LEU A 8 -0.68 67.26 4.11
C LEU A 8 -0.61 66.62 2.71
N ILE A 9 -0.88 65.32 2.66
CA ILE A 9 -1.47 64.65 1.49
C ILE A 9 -2.99 64.87 1.55
N PRO A 10 -3.65 65.31 0.46
CA PRO A 10 -5.07 65.58 0.43
C PRO A 10 -5.90 64.29 0.39
N VAL A 11 -7.07 64.35 1.02
CA VAL A 11 -8.14 63.37 1.02
C VAL A 11 -8.78 63.35 -0.38
N PRO A 12 -8.32 62.48 -1.30
CA PRO A 12 -9.22 61.45 -1.82
C PRO A 12 -8.43 60.21 -2.29
N VAL A 13 -7.88 59.42 -1.36
CA VAL A 13 -7.39 58.06 -1.68
C VAL A 13 -7.98 57.00 -0.74
N LEU A 14 -8.75 57.42 0.27
CA LEU A 14 -9.37 56.49 1.22
C LEU A 14 -10.68 55.83 0.75
N LEU A 15 -11.18 56.13 -0.46
CA LEU A 15 -12.40 55.50 -1.00
C LEU A 15 -12.15 54.36 -2.01
N SER A 16 -10.90 54.10 -2.39
CA SER A 16 -10.56 53.00 -3.30
C SER A 16 -10.01 51.76 -2.59
N LEU A 17 -9.85 51.80 -1.27
CA LEU A 17 -9.33 50.68 -0.47
C LEU A 17 -10.40 49.97 0.39
N LEU A 18 -11.67 50.38 0.30
CA LEU A 18 -12.77 49.79 1.08
C LEU A 18 -13.75 48.93 0.24
N ILE A 19 -13.49 48.74 -1.05
CA ILE A 19 -14.28 47.86 -1.93
C ILE A 19 -13.55 46.53 -2.23
N PHE A 20 -12.36 46.31 -1.68
CA PHE A 20 -11.58 45.07 -1.90
C PHE A 20 -11.48 44.15 -0.67
N ILE A 21 -12.32 44.35 0.35
CA ILE A 21 -12.42 43.47 1.53
C ILE A 21 -13.89 43.20 1.86
N LEU A 22 -14.64 42.72 0.87
CA LEU A 22 -16.03 42.24 1.03
C LEU A 22 -16.33 41.09 0.04
N ILE A 23 -15.35 40.20 -0.16
CA ILE A 23 -15.54 38.88 -0.76
C ILE A 23 -14.96 37.83 0.20
N LEU A 24 -15.51 37.79 1.41
CA LEU A 24 -15.42 36.65 2.30
C LEU A 24 -16.86 36.35 2.70
N ASP A 25 -17.23 35.07 2.66
CA ASP A 25 -18.58 34.50 2.83
C ASP A 25 -19.46 34.47 1.57
N LEU A 26 -18.88 34.00 0.44
CA LEU A 26 -19.70 33.17 -0.45
C LEU A 26 -19.89 31.82 0.26
N PRO A 27 -21.13 31.32 0.41
CA PRO A 27 -21.33 29.96 0.87
C PRO A 27 -20.52 29.04 -0.04
N SER A 28 -19.79 28.09 0.56
CA SER A 28 -19.23 26.95 -0.17
C SER A 28 -20.29 26.51 -1.18
N GLN A 29 -20.04 26.76 -2.47
CA GLN A 29 -20.88 26.17 -3.51
C GLN A 29 -20.83 24.69 -3.20
N ALA A 30 -21.97 24.13 -2.78
CA ALA A 30 -22.12 22.70 -2.63
C ALA A 30 -21.56 22.12 -3.92
N GLN A 31 -20.45 21.39 -3.81
CA GLN A 31 -19.80 20.79 -4.96
C GLN A 31 -20.88 19.92 -5.60
N GLU A 32 -21.35 20.31 -6.79
CA GLU A 32 -22.44 19.59 -7.46
C GLU A 32 -22.03 18.12 -7.50
N THR A 33 -22.89 17.26 -6.97
CA THR A 33 -22.63 15.83 -6.95
C THR A 33 -22.49 15.37 -8.39
N ILE A 34 -21.27 14.99 -8.78
CA ILE A 34 -20.94 14.54 -10.14
C ILE A 34 -21.77 13.28 -10.39
N LYS A 35 -22.70 13.33 -11.34
CA LYS A 35 -23.46 12.15 -11.77
C LYS A 35 -22.69 11.44 -12.86
N PHE A 36 -22.44 10.15 -12.69
CA PHE A 36 -21.67 9.35 -13.65
C PHE A 36 -22.17 9.48 -15.08
N ASP A 37 -23.48 9.31 -15.30
CA ASP A 37 -24.06 9.30 -16.64
C ASP A 37 -23.98 10.64 -17.38
N ASP A 38 -23.75 11.75 -16.67
CA ASP A 38 -23.57 13.06 -17.31
C ASP A 38 -22.20 13.17 -18.02
N TYR A 39 -21.18 12.45 -17.52
CA TYR A 39 -19.80 12.58 -17.99
C TYR A 39 -19.22 11.30 -18.59
N PHE A 40 -19.73 10.13 -18.21
CA PHE A 40 -19.13 8.83 -18.53
C PHE A 40 -20.11 7.84 -19.16
N LEU A 41 -19.55 6.90 -19.90
CA LEU A 41 -20.20 5.67 -20.36
C LEU A 41 -19.86 4.53 -19.41
N ASP A 42 -20.71 3.51 -19.33
CA ASP A 42 -20.45 2.27 -18.58
C ASP A 42 -19.42 1.37 -19.28
N LYS A 43 -18.19 1.89 -19.39
CA LYS A 43 -17.01 1.28 -19.99
C LYS A 43 -15.78 1.84 -19.25
N ALA A 44 -14.68 1.12 -19.22
CA ALA A 44 -13.43 1.67 -18.68
C ALA A 44 -12.46 2.06 -19.80
N MET A 45 -11.70 3.11 -19.56
CA MET A 45 -10.55 3.50 -20.36
C MET A 45 -9.30 3.06 -19.62
N ARG A 46 -8.64 2.00 -20.10
CA ARG A 46 -7.37 1.52 -19.58
C ARG A 46 -6.23 2.24 -20.27
N ILE A 47 -5.40 2.93 -19.50
CA ILE A 47 -4.27 3.70 -19.99
C ILE A 47 -2.98 2.98 -19.60
N ASN A 48 -2.28 2.42 -20.58
CA ASN A 48 -0.97 1.84 -20.42
C ASN A 48 0.08 2.93 -20.62
N PHE A 49 1.03 3.04 -19.70
CA PHE A 49 2.11 4.02 -19.76
C PHE A 49 3.41 3.46 -19.17
N TYR A 50 4.52 4.07 -19.56
CA TYR A 50 5.80 3.84 -18.93
C TYR A 50 6.06 4.93 -17.91
N GLN A 51 6.55 4.54 -16.74
CA GLN A 51 7.07 5.45 -15.73
C GLN A 51 8.58 5.29 -15.69
N VAL A 52 9.30 6.38 -15.99
CA VAL A 52 10.74 6.38 -16.24
C VAL A 52 11.42 7.37 -15.32
N GLY A 53 12.54 6.98 -14.72
CA GLY A 53 13.35 7.93 -13.96
C GLY A 53 14.21 7.30 -12.87
N GLN A 54 14.61 8.16 -11.94
CA GLN A 54 15.43 7.87 -10.77
C GLN A 54 14.97 8.75 -9.58
N ALA A 55 15.75 8.85 -8.51
CA ALA A 55 15.33 9.57 -7.29
C ALA A 55 14.93 11.05 -7.50
N LYS A 56 15.55 11.76 -8.44
CA LYS A 56 15.37 13.21 -8.66
C LYS A 56 14.56 13.58 -9.90
N GLU A 57 14.36 12.64 -10.82
CA GLU A 57 13.70 12.87 -12.11
C GLU A 57 12.71 11.76 -12.37
N GLU A 58 11.55 12.13 -12.88
CA GLU A 58 10.44 11.22 -13.09
C GLU A 58 9.63 11.70 -14.30
N GLN A 59 9.27 10.78 -15.18
CA GLN A 59 8.51 11.04 -16.39
C GLN A 59 7.47 9.95 -16.63
N ILE A 60 6.31 10.38 -17.13
CA ILE A 60 5.25 9.49 -17.65
C ILE A 60 5.26 9.57 -19.17
N ILE A 61 5.22 8.41 -19.82
CA ILE A 61 5.10 8.30 -21.28
C ILE A 61 3.91 7.39 -21.58
N ILE A 62 2.82 7.94 -22.11
CA ILE A 62 1.65 7.16 -22.51
C ILE A 62 2.04 6.23 -23.66
N ASN A 63 1.67 4.96 -23.55
CA ASN A 63 1.96 3.92 -24.54
C ASN A 63 0.74 3.60 -25.40
N ASN A 64 -0.32 3.06 -24.78
CA ASN A 64 -1.56 2.70 -25.48
C ASN A 64 -2.77 2.92 -24.58
N ILE A 65 -3.94 3.18 -25.17
CA ILE A 65 -5.20 3.31 -24.46
C ILE A 65 -6.20 2.30 -25.04
N TYR A 66 -6.85 1.55 -24.15
CA TYR A 66 -7.81 0.51 -24.49
C TYR A 66 -9.19 0.82 -23.92
N GLN A 67 -10.22 0.41 -24.64
CA GLN A 67 -11.59 0.37 -24.14
C GLN A 67 -11.87 -1.01 -23.52
N GLU A 68 -12.22 -1.04 -22.25
CA GLU A 68 -12.78 -2.22 -21.59
C GLU A 68 -14.31 -2.17 -21.65
N PRO A 69 -15.00 -3.34 -21.70
CA PRO A 69 -16.43 -3.40 -21.99
C PRO A 69 -17.35 -2.86 -20.89
N ILE A 70 -16.85 -2.73 -19.66
CA ILE A 70 -17.62 -2.30 -18.47
C ILE A 70 -16.75 -1.41 -17.58
N TRP A 71 -17.37 -0.45 -16.89
CA TRP A 71 -16.73 0.21 -15.74
C TRP A 71 -17.02 -0.62 -14.48
N PRO A 72 -16.00 -1.24 -13.86
CA PRO A 72 -16.25 -2.18 -12.76
C PRO A 72 -16.50 -1.47 -11.43
N GLU A 73 -15.89 -0.32 -11.19
CA GLU A 73 -15.92 0.32 -9.88
C GLU A 73 -17.20 1.15 -9.67
N SER A 74 -17.26 1.85 -8.54
CA SER A 74 -18.39 2.71 -8.18
C SER A 74 -18.76 3.75 -9.24
N LYS A 75 -20.06 3.92 -9.47
CA LYS A 75 -20.64 5.00 -10.29
C LYS A 75 -21.07 6.21 -9.46
N THR A 76 -20.85 6.19 -8.15
CA THR A 76 -21.24 7.26 -7.23
C THR A 76 -20.03 7.94 -6.61
N ASN A 77 -19.03 7.16 -6.21
CA ASN A 77 -17.80 7.62 -5.59
C ASN A 77 -16.73 7.87 -6.66
N LEU A 78 -16.92 8.93 -7.44
CA LEU A 78 -16.03 9.27 -8.57
C LEU A 78 -14.75 9.98 -8.14
N THR A 79 -14.72 10.52 -6.91
CA THR A 79 -13.54 11.12 -6.32
C THR A 79 -13.21 10.39 -5.02
N ASN A 80 -11.97 9.93 -4.89
CA ASN A 80 -11.50 9.24 -3.70
C ASN A 80 -11.44 10.22 -2.50
N PRO A 81 -12.18 9.97 -1.40
CA PRO A 81 -12.22 10.87 -0.25
C PRO A 81 -11.03 10.72 0.72
N PHE A 82 -10.23 9.67 0.59
CA PHE A 82 -9.25 9.27 1.60
C PHE A 82 -7.89 9.98 1.48
N ASN A 83 -7.62 10.61 0.32
CA ASN A 83 -6.35 11.32 0.05
C ASN A 83 -5.08 10.41 0.15
N TYR A 84 -5.23 9.09 0.10
CA TYR A 84 -4.13 8.12 0.15
C TYR A 84 -3.36 8.04 -1.18
N GLY A 85 -2.10 7.59 -1.11
CA GLY A 85 -1.22 7.39 -2.26
C GLY A 85 -0.26 8.55 -2.51
N HIS A 86 0.94 8.20 -2.96
CA HIS A 86 1.98 9.12 -3.43
C HIS A 86 1.62 9.75 -4.79
N TYR A 87 0.77 9.08 -5.57
CA TYR A 87 0.31 9.53 -6.88
C TYR A 87 -1.20 9.71 -6.92
N PHE A 88 -1.66 10.62 -7.77
CA PHE A 88 -3.06 10.80 -8.10
C PHE A 88 -3.25 10.80 -9.61
N ILE A 89 -4.33 10.16 -10.05
CA ILE A 89 -4.91 10.43 -11.36
C ILE A 89 -6.13 11.31 -11.18
N LYS A 90 -6.22 12.39 -11.96
CA LYS A 90 -7.38 13.30 -12.00
C LYS A 90 -7.84 13.47 -13.44
N VAL A 91 -9.16 13.56 -13.61
CA VAL A 91 -9.79 13.74 -14.92
C VAL A 91 -10.65 14.98 -14.86
N TYR A 92 -10.36 15.93 -15.75
CA TYR A 92 -11.10 17.17 -15.88
C TYR A 92 -11.83 17.20 -17.23
N GLU A 93 -13.11 17.55 -17.26
CA GLU A 93 -13.79 17.81 -18.53
C GLU A 93 -13.21 19.07 -19.19
N VAL A 94 -12.84 19.01 -20.47
CA VAL A 94 -12.24 20.16 -21.17
C VAL A 94 -13.20 21.36 -21.26
N ALA A 95 -14.49 21.11 -21.48
CA ALA A 95 -15.46 22.16 -21.74
C ALA A 95 -15.76 23.03 -20.51
N SER A 96 -15.82 22.42 -19.32
CA SER A 96 -16.16 23.08 -18.05
C SER A 96 -14.97 23.29 -17.13
N ASN A 97 -13.85 22.61 -17.38
CA ASN A 97 -12.71 22.50 -16.47
C ASN A 97 -13.07 21.90 -15.09
N GLN A 98 -14.18 21.17 -15.01
CA GLN A 98 -14.64 20.53 -13.78
C GLN A 98 -13.88 19.22 -13.55
N LEU A 99 -13.42 18.99 -12.30
CA LEU A 99 -12.91 17.69 -11.88
C LEU A 99 -14.08 16.70 -11.83
N ILE A 100 -14.00 15.63 -12.62
CA ILE A 100 -15.08 14.65 -12.79
C ILE A 100 -14.70 13.25 -12.31
N TYR A 101 -13.42 12.97 -12.12
CA TYR A 101 -12.92 11.73 -11.50
C TYR A 101 -11.55 11.94 -10.85
N ALA A 102 -11.29 11.29 -9.72
CA ALA A 102 -9.98 11.30 -9.07
C ALA A 102 -9.71 10.03 -8.25
N LYS A 103 -8.51 9.44 -8.40
CA LYS A 103 -8.09 8.26 -7.64
C LYS A 103 -6.62 8.36 -7.24
N GLY A 104 -6.34 8.15 -5.96
CA GLY A 104 -4.98 8.03 -5.43
C GLY A 104 -4.44 6.61 -5.56
N PHE A 105 -3.14 6.46 -5.77
CA PHE A 105 -2.48 5.15 -5.89
C PHE A 105 -1.00 5.22 -5.50
N ASP A 106 -0.42 4.06 -5.21
CA ASP A 106 1.01 3.84 -5.09
C ASP A 106 1.52 2.89 -6.17
N CYS A 107 2.82 2.72 -6.19
CA CYS A 107 3.49 2.37 -7.42
C CYS A 107 4.92 1.86 -7.17
N ILE A 108 5.34 0.84 -7.93
CA ILE A 108 6.71 0.28 -7.87
C ILE A 108 7.78 1.37 -8.04
N PHE A 109 7.57 2.35 -8.93
CA PHE A 109 8.51 3.46 -9.09
C PHE A 109 8.59 4.36 -7.84
N GLY A 110 7.45 4.61 -7.18
CA GLY A 110 7.36 5.38 -5.94
C GLY A 110 8.20 4.77 -4.82
N GLU A 111 8.30 3.45 -4.78
CA GLU A 111 9.23 2.74 -3.91
C GLU A 111 10.67 2.81 -4.42
N TYR A 112 10.88 2.46 -5.70
CA TYR A 112 12.20 2.41 -6.33
C TYR A 112 12.99 3.72 -6.17
N LYS A 113 12.33 4.88 -6.35
CA LYS A 113 12.98 6.20 -6.27
C LYS A 113 13.62 6.49 -4.91
N THR A 114 13.26 5.75 -3.86
CA THR A 114 13.83 5.88 -2.51
C THR A 114 15.01 4.93 -2.24
N THR A 115 15.31 4.03 -3.18
CA THR A 115 16.38 3.03 -3.06
C THR A 115 17.76 3.61 -3.39
N THR A 116 18.83 3.01 -2.85
CA THR A 116 20.21 3.43 -3.10
C THR A 116 20.58 3.50 -4.59
N PRO A 117 20.21 2.52 -5.46
CA PRO A 117 20.47 2.65 -6.89
C PRO A 117 19.85 3.90 -7.52
N ALA A 118 18.58 4.20 -7.20
CA ALA A 118 17.91 5.39 -7.73
C ALA A 118 18.53 6.69 -7.19
N LEU A 119 18.90 6.72 -5.91
CA LEU A 119 19.61 7.86 -5.29
C LEU A 119 20.98 8.11 -5.94
N ASN A 120 21.62 7.05 -6.43
CA ASN A 120 22.87 7.11 -7.19
C ASN A 120 22.66 7.44 -8.68
N GLY A 121 21.44 7.77 -9.10
CA GLY A 121 21.12 8.21 -10.47
C GLY A 121 20.93 7.07 -11.47
N VAL A 122 20.73 5.82 -11.02
CA VAL A 122 20.35 4.73 -11.92
C VAL A 122 18.89 4.91 -12.32
N SER A 123 18.64 5.11 -13.61
CA SER A 123 17.28 5.20 -14.14
C SER A 123 16.70 3.83 -14.44
N LYS A 124 15.40 3.66 -14.16
CA LYS A 124 14.61 2.50 -14.55
C LYS A 124 13.37 2.92 -15.33
N VAL A 125 12.76 1.94 -15.99
CA VAL A 125 11.46 2.01 -16.64
C VAL A 125 10.55 0.96 -16.05
N PHE A 126 9.30 1.33 -15.76
CA PHE A 126 8.26 0.42 -15.30
C PHE A 126 7.04 0.50 -16.21
N GLN A 127 6.52 -0.65 -16.62
CA GLN A 127 5.24 -0.76 -17.33
C GLN A 127 4.11 -0.63 -16.33
N ARG A 128 3.20 0.32 -16.52
CA ARG A 128 2.07 0.54 -15.62
C ARG A 128 0.77 0.76 -16.38
N ALA A 129 -0.33 0.39 -15.76
CA ALA A 129 -1.64 0.65 -16.31
C ALA A 129 -2.62 1.03 -15.21
N ILE A 130 -3.44 2.03 -15.51
CA ILE A 130 -4.52 2.52 -14.67
C ILE A 130 -5.83 2.48 -15.46
N ARG A 131 -6.95 2.67 -14.76
CA ARG A 131 -8.27 2.80 -15.39
C ARG A 131 -8.98 4.04 -14.88
N ILE A 132 -9.74 4.64 -15.78
CA ILE A 132 -10.74 5.67 -15.50
C ILE A 132 -12.06 5.26 -16.18
N PRO A 133 -13.22 5.79 -15.76
CA PRO A 133 -14.44 5.59 -16.52
C PRO A 133 -14.33 6.23 -17.91
N TRP A 134 -14.94 5.62 -18.93
CA TRP A 134 -14.84 6.10 -20.30
C TRP A 134 -15.59 7.43 -20.46
N PRO A 135 -14.92 8.55 -20.79
CA PRO A 135 -15.58 9.85 -20.86
C PRO A 135 -16.45 9.98 -22.12
N ARG A 136 -17.53 10.75 -22.02
CA ARG A 136 -18.42 11.09 -23.14
C ARG A 136 -17.87 12.20 -24.03
N ARG A 137 -16.92 12.99 -23.52
CA ARG A 137 -16.36 14.20 -24.16
C ARG A 137 -14.87 14.27 -23.89
N LYS A 138 -14.18 15.23 -24.52
CA LYS A 138 -12.76 15.49 -24.29
C LYS A 138 -12.46 15.74 -22.82
N VAL A 139 -11.40 15.12 -22.32
CA VAL A 139 -10.92 15.27 -20.95
C VAL A 139 -9.44 15.56 -20.90
N ASN A 140 -9.02 16.28 -19.86
CA ASN A 140 -7.62 16.38 -19.46
C ASN A 140 -7.35 15.33 -18.39
N LEU A 141 -6.52 14.35 -18.72
CA LEU A 141 -5.97 13.37 -17.79
C LEU A 141 -4.71 13.96 -17.16
N VAL A 142 -4.71 14.12 -15.83
CA VAL A 142 -3.59 14.71 -15.09
C VAL A 142 -3.06 13.69 -14.10
N PHE A 143 -1.79 13.33 -14.27
CA PHE A 143 -1.03 12.60 -13.27
C PHE A 143 -0.42 13.62 -12.32
N GLU A 144 -0.65 13.45 -11.03
CA GLU A 144 -0.01 14.24 -9.98
C GLU A 144 0.85 13.34 -9.09
N VAL A 145 1.92 13.92 -8.56
CA VAL A 145 2.84 13.26 -7.62
C VAL A 145 3.02 14.13 -6.39
N ARG A 146 3.16 13.51 -5.23
CA ARG A 146 3.45 14.23 -4.00
C ARG A 146 4.92 14.58 -3.86
N ASP A 147 5.17 15.80 -3.40
CA ASP A 147 6.49 16.17 -2.89
C ASP A 147 6.73 15.63 -1.47
N LYS A 148 7.91 15.92 -0.92
CA LYS A 148 8.29 15.50 0.45
C LYS A 148 7.40 16.08 1.56
N LYS A 149 6.56 17.06 1.28
CA LYS A 149 5.59 17.66 2.23
C LYS A 149 4.18 17.14 1.99
N ASN A 150 4.03 16.09 1.20
CA ASN A 150 2.76 15.51 0.79
C ASN A 150 1.88 16.47 -0.03
N ILE A 151 2.45 17.48 -0.68
CA ILE A 151 1.72 18.40 -1.57
C ILE A 151 1.72 17.81 -2.98
N LEU A 152 0.55 17.72 -3.61
CA LEU A 152 0.39 17.23 -4.98
C LEU A 152 0.83 18.28 -6.01
N HIS A 153 1.61 17.84 -6.99
CA HIS A 153 2.05 18.65 -8.13
C HIS A 153 1.79 17.88 -9.44
N PRO A 154 1.41 18.55 -10.54
CA PRO A 154 1.30 17.91 -11.84
C PRO A 154 2.65 17.29 -12.27
N LEU A 155 2.61 16.01 -12.63
CA LEU A 155 3.72 15.24 -13.19
C LEU A 155 3.60 15.12 -14.72
N ALA A 156 2.39 14.86 -15.21
CA ALA A 156 2.09 14.78 -16.63
C ALA A 156 0.63 15.12 -16.89
N MET A 157 0.34 15.59 -18.09
CA MET A 157 -1.01 15.89 -18.54
C MET A 157 -1.17 15.48 -20.00
N GLU A 158 -2.28 14.83 -20.30
CA GLU A 158 -2.68 14.43 -21.66
C GLU A 158 -4.13 14.82 -21.91
N THR A 159 -4.43 15.44 -23.05
CA THR A 159 -5.82 15.69 -23.45
C THR A 159 -6.30 14.52 -24.30
N ILE A 160 -7.30 13.80 -23.83
CA ILE A 160 -7.86 12.61 -24.50
C ILE A 160 -9.20 12.97 -25.12
N ASP A 161 -9.32 12.69 -26.42
CA ASP A 161 -10.60 12.69 -27.14
C ASP A 161 -11.14 11.26 -27.18
N PRO A 162 -12.28 10.94 -26.52
CA PRO A 162 -12.83 9.58 -26.50
C PRO A 162 -13.24 9.06 -27.89
N ASP A 163 -13.36 9.94 -28.87
CA ASP A 163 -13.68 9.59 -30.25
C ASP A 163 -12.43 9.41 -31.14
N ASP A 164 -11.21 9.57 -30.59
CA ASP A 164 -9.97 9.34 -31.33
C ASP A 164 -9.87 7.88 -31.82
N TYR A 165 -9.57 7.69 -33.11
CA TYR A 165 -9.48 6.39 -33.75
C TYR A 165 -8.22 5.59 -33.37
N HIS A 166 -7.23 6.23 -32.73
CA HIS A 166 -6.06 5.53 -32.19
C HIS A 166 -6.35 4.81 -30.87
N LEU A 167 -7.50 5.07 -30.23
CA LEU A 167 -7.93 4.33 -29.03
C LEU A 167 -8.34 2.91 -29.42
N ILE A 168 -7.73 1.92 -28.80
CA ILE A 168 -7.90 0.52 -29.14
C ILE A 168 -9.21 0.01 -28.56
N LYS A 169 -10.14 -0.40 -29.43
CA LYS A 169 -11.47 -0.91 -29.05
C LYS A 169 -11.62 -2.41 -29.27
N GLU A 170 -10.57 -3.05 -29.79
CA GLU A 170 -10.53 -4.50 -29.94
C GLU A 170 -10.62 -5.14 -28.57
N ASN A 171 -11.61 -6.01 -28.42
CA ASN A 171 -11.67 -6.88 -27.28
C ASN A 171 -10.74 -8.06 -27.61
N ASN A 172 -9.50 -8.05 -27.10
CA ASN A 172 -8.73 -9.28 -27.08
C ASN A 172 -9.64 -10.33 -26.47
N GLN A 173 -9.73 -11.51 -27.09
CA GLN A 173 -10.39 -12.68 -26.53
C GLN A 173 -9.28 -13.53 -25.90
N PRO A 174 -8.81 -13.17 -24.70
CA PRO A 174 -7.80 -13.97 -24.01
C PRO A 174 -8.29 -15.40 -23.87
N GLN A 175 -7.35 -16.33 -24.05
CA GLN A 175 -7.59 -17.76 -23.97
C GLN A 175 -7.47 -18.27 -22.52
N ASP A 176 -7.66 -17.37 -21.55
CA ASP A 176 -7.48 -17.71 -20.15
C ASP A 176 -8.71 -18.43 -19.62
N TYR A 177 -8.46 -19.28 -18.63
CA TYR A 177 -9.55 -19.90 -17.91
C TYR A 177 -10.06 -18.89 -16.86
N VAL A 178 -11.29 -18.43 -17.05
CA VAL A 178 -11.98 -17.52 -16.13
C VAL A 178 -13.03 -18.29 -15.32
N LEU A 179 -13.09 -18.05 -14.01
CA LEU A 179 -14.12 -18.61 -13.15
C LEU A 179 -14.59 -17.58 -12.11
N GLU A 180 -15.90 -17.45 -11.98
CA GLU A 180 -16.57 -16.71 -10.89
C GLU A 180 -16.69 -17.65 -9.67
N ILE A 181 -15.96 -17.36 -8.59
CA ILE A 181 -16.02 -18.13 -7.32
C ILE A 181 -17.23 -17.71 -6.51
N LYS A 182 -17.49 -16.40 -6.42
CA LYS A 182 -18.60 -15.81 -5.66
C LYS A 182 -19.11 -14.59 -6.38
N LYS A 183 -20.44 -14.47 -6.49
CA LYS A 183 -21.12 -13.26 -6.96
C LYS A 183 -22.22 -12.90 -5.99
N SER A 184 -22.04 -11.77 -5.30
CA SER A 184 -22.98 -11.25 -4.31
C SER A 184 -23.81 -10.09 -4.85
N GLY A 185 -23.49 -9.57 -6.03
CA GLY A 185 -24.28 -8.54 -6.72
C GLY A 185 -23.60 -7.94 -7.96
N PRO A 186 -24.14 -6.84 -8.50
CA PRO A 186 -23.52 -6.10 -9.60
C PRO A 186 -22.13 -5.55 -9.20
N PRO A 187 -21.14 -5.56 -10.11
CA PRO A 187 -19.80 -5.01 -9.88
C PRO A 187 -19.78 -3.61 -9.25
N ALA A 188 -20.56 -2.68 -9.84
CA ALA A 188 -20.63 -1.30 -9.38
C ALA A 188 -21.16 -1.10 -7.94
N GLU A 189 -21.68 -2.14 -7.29
CA GLU A 189 -22.24 -2.13 -5.91
C GLU A 189 -21.49 -3.10 -4.97
N LYS A 190 -20.38 -3.69 -5.44
CA LYS A 190 -19.61 -4.70 -4.71
C LYS A 190 -18.13 -4.37 -4.78
N VAL A 191 -17.36 -5.01 -3.91
CA VAL A 191 -15.91 -5.07 -4.03
C VAL A 191 -15.59 -6.27 -4.92
N ASP A 192 -15.07 -6.03 -6.11
CA ASP A 192 -14.70 -7.09 -7.03
C ASP A 192 -13.20 -7.46 -6.86
N LEU A 193 -12.93 -8.69 -6.44
CA LEU A 193 -11.58 -9.22 -6.32
C LEU A 193 -11.27 -10.18 -7.46
N VAL A 194 -10.11 -10.01 -8.09
CA VAL A 194 -9.60 -10.97 -9.09
C VAL A 194 -8.31 -11.62 -8.60
N PHE A 195 -8.30 -12.96 -8.57
CA PHE A 195 -7.10 -13.74 -8.31
C PHE A 195 -6.45 -14.18 -9.63
N LEU A 196 -5.16 -13.89 -9.79
CA LEU A 196 -4.35 -14.27 -10.94
C LEU A 196 -3.35 -15.35 -10.56
N ALA A 197 -3.20 -16.34 -11.44
CA ALA A 197 -2.22 -17.41 -11.27
C ALA A 197 -0.82 -16.95 -11.68
N GLU A 198 0.16 -17.14 -10.80
CA GLU A 198 1.58 -17.05 -11.14
C GLU A 198 2.33 -18.33 -10.74
N GLY A 199 3.08 -18.87 -11.70
CA GLY A 199 3.88 -20.08 -11.47
C GLY A 199 3.09 -21.37 -11.33
N TYR A 200 1.87 -21.45 -11.84
CA TYR A 200 1.10 -22.70 -11.92
C TYR A 200 1.16 -23.24 -13.35
N ARG A 201 1.56 -24.50 -13.52
CA ARG A 201 1.54 -25.16 -14.84
C ARG A 201 0.12 -25.53 -15.26
N ALA A 202 -0.07 -25.82 -16.55
CA ALA A 202 -1.37 -26.14 -17.13
C ALA A 202 -2.15 -27.22 -16.38
N GLU A 203 -1.47 -28.27 -15.90
CA GLU A 203 -2.07 -29.35 -15.13
C GLU A 203 -2.43 -28.96 -13.68
N GLU A 204 -2.00 -27.80 -13.19
CA GLU A 204 -2.21 -27.32 -11.82
C GLU A 204 -3.38 -26.32 -11.71
N LYS A 205 -4.18 -26.16 -12.77
CA LYS A 205 -5.38 -25.31 -12.75
C LYS A 205 -6.27 -25.56 -11.54
N ASP A 206 -6.56 -26.82 -11.24
CA ASP A 206 -7.44 -27.17 -10.12
C ASP A 206 -6.81 -26.86 -8.76
N LYS A 207 -5.47 -26.95 -8.65
CA LYS A 207 -4.72 -26.49 -7.48
C LYS A 207 -4.89 -24.98 -7.33
N PHE A 208 -4.66 -24.20 -8.38
CA PHE A 208 -4.81 -22.75 -8.35
C PHE A 208 -6.23 -22.33 -7.93
N VAL A 209 -7.27 -22.95 -8.49
CA VAL A 209 -8.66 -22.66 -8.11
C VAL A 209 -8.90 -22.99 -6.63
N SER A 210 -8.34 -24.08 -6.11
CA SER A 210 -8.41 -24.42 -4.68
C SER A 210 -7.68 -23.40 -3.81
N ASP A 211 -6.50 -22.94 -4.24
CA ASP A 211 -5.73 -21.93 -3.54
C ASP A 211 -6.46 -20.58 -3.52
N ALA A 212 -7.04 -20.15 -4.65
CA ALA A 212 -7.85 -18.93 -4.71
C ALA A 212 -9.06 -18.99 -3.77
N LYS A 213 -9.79 -20.12 -3.72
CA LYS A 213 -10.90 -20.32 -2.76
C LYS A 213 -10.43 -20.27 -1.31
N ARG A 214 -9.29 -20.89 -1.01
CA ARG A 214 -8.70 -20.89 0.33
C ARG A 214 -8.29 -19.49 0.77
N PHE A 215 -7.66 -18.72 -0.12
CA PHE A 215 -7.21 -17.35 0.16
C PHE A 215 -8.38 -16.38 0.28
N ALA A 216 -9.40 -16.49 -0.58
CA ALA A 216 -10.67 -15.80 -0.39
C ALA A 216 -11.29 -16.12 0.99
N GLY A 217 -11.26 -17.38 1.42
CA GLY A 217 -11.69 -17.81 2.76
C GLY A 217 -10.94 -17.12 3.89
N TYR A 218 -9.61 -16.94 3.76
CA TYR A 218 -8.81 -16.26 4.79
C TYR A 218 -9.22 -14.81 5.05
N LEU A 219 -9.67 -14.06 4.03
CA LEU A 219 -10.25 -12.73 4.25
C LEU A 219 -11.45 -12.85 5.18
N PHE A 220 -12.35 -13.74 4.82
CA PHE A 220 -13.64 -13.97 5.46
C PHE A 220 -13.56 -14.60 6.85
N ASP A 221 -12.38 -15.10 7.24
CA ASP A 221 -12.08 -15.54 8.59
C ASP A 221 -11.83 -14.38 9.57
N ILE A 222 -11.70 -13.13 9.14
CA ILE A 222 -11.33 -12.01 10.02
C ILE A 222 -12.16 -10.74 9.79
N GLU A 223 -12.26 -9.87 10.80
CA GLU A 223 -12.95 -8.58 10.64
C GLU A 223 -12.07 -7.53 9.94
N PRO A 224 -12.65 -6.60 9.16
CA PRO A 224 -14.09 -6.44 8.91
C PRO A 224 -14.63 -7.30 7.75
N TYR A 225 -13.78 -8.04 7.03
CA TYR A 225 -14.19 -8.83 5.87
C TYR A 225 -15.27 -9.88 6.22
N ARG A 226 -15.17 -10.52 7.39
CA ARG A 226 -16.14 -11.50 7.89
C ARG A 226 -17.55 -10.96 8.00
N SER A 227 -17.73 -9.74 8.51
CA SER A 227 -19.06 -9.14 8.59
C SER A 227 -19.57 -8.62 7.23
N ASN A 228 -18.67 -8.48 6.24
CA ASN A 228 -18.96 -7.87 4.95
C ASN A 228 -18.87 -8.86 3.77
N GLN A 229 -18.87 -10.19 3.99
CA GLN A 229 -18.65 -11.18 2.92
C GLN A 229 -19.59 -11.02 1.72
N GLU A 230 -20.85 -10.61 1.97
CA GLU A 230 -21.88 -10.36 0.93
C GLU A 230 -21.70 -9.05 0.15
N LYS A 231 -20.66 -8.28 0.48
CA LYS A 231 -20.22 -7.10 -0.28
C LYS A 231 -19.16 -7.43 -1.32
N PHE A 232 -18.70 -8.69 -1.41
CA PHE A 232 -17.63 -9.09 -2.32
C PHE A 232 -18.11 -9.96 -3.47
N ASN A 233 -17.58 -9.71 -4.66
CA ASN A 233 -17.50 -10.66 -5.77
C ASN A 233 -16.06 -11.17 -5.89
N ILE A 234 -15.90 -12.41 -6.33
CA ILE A 234 -14.59 -13.07 -6.43
C ILE A 234 -14.48 -13.80 -7.75
N TYR A 235 -13.45 -13.45 -8.49
CA TYR A 235 -13.11 -14.00 -9.78
C TYR A 235 -11.71 -14.62 -9.74
N VAL A 236 -11.47 -15.58 -10.61
CA VAL A 236 -10.14 -16.13 -10.87
C VAL A 236 -9.85 -16.15 -12.35
N ILE A 237 -8.60 -15.91 -12.68
CA ILE A 237 -8.08 -15.99 -14.05
C ILE A 237 -6.82 -16.83 -14.01
N PHE A 238 -6.85 -17.89 -14.79
CA PHE A 238 -5.76 -18.85 -14.89
C PHE A 238 -5.18 -18.81 -16.30
N ARG A 239 -3.97 -18.26 -16.39
CA ARG A 239 -3.06 -18.42 -17.52
C ARG A 239 -1.91 -19.31 -17.07
N PRO A 240 -1.65 -20.45 -17.72
CA PRO A 240 -0.62 -21.38 -17.25
C PRO A 240 0.79 -20.84 -17.49
N SER A 241 1.65 -20.95 -16.47
CA SER A 241 3.10 -20.79 -16.60
C SER A 241 3.75 -22.03 -17.20
N ALA A 242 4.89 -21.86 -17.86
CA ALA A 242 5.69 -22.98 -18.34
C ALA A 242 6.37 -23.74 -17.18
N GLU A 243 6.72 -23.02 -16.11
CA GLU A 243 7.41 -23.56 -14.94
C GLU A 243 6.72 -23.21 -13.61
N ASN A 244 7.01 -24.00 -12.55
CA ASN A 244 6.39 -23.81 -11.23
C ASN A 244 7.12 -22.78 -10.36
N GLY A 245 6.38 -21.94 -9.66
CA GLY A 245 6.90 -20.93 -8.73
C GLY A 245 7.31 -19.67 -9.48
N MET A 246 8.39 -19.01 -9.07
CA MET A 246 8.87 -17.78 -9.71
C MET A 246 10.39 -17.65 -9.59
N ASP A 247 10.95 -16.54 -10.06
CA ASP A 247 12.38 -16.27 -9.99
C ASP A 247 12.89 -16.11 -8.55
N GLU A 248 14.07 -16.67 -8.29
CA GLU A 248 14.81 -16.60 -7.03
C GLU A 248 16.27 -16.16 -7.29
N PRO A 249 16.51 -14.86 -7.59
CA PRO A 249 17.82 -14.37 -8.04
C PRO A 249 19.00 -14.66 -7.10
N ARG A 250 18.83 -14.49 -5.78
CA ARG A 250 19.89 -14.80 -4.79
C ARG A 250 20.26 -16.29 -4.75
N GLN A 251 19.33 -17.16 -5.15
CA GLN A 251 19.52 -18.61 -5.29
C GLN A 251 19.99 -18.99 -6.70
N LYS A 252 20.10 -18.03 -7.62
CA LYS A 252 20.43 -18.23 -9.04
C LYS A 252 19.45 -19.15 -9.77
N VAL A 253 18.18 -19.10 -9.40
CA VAL A 253 17.10 -19.85 -10.05
C VAL A 253 16.21 -18.86 -10.79
N TYR A 254 16.00 -19.09 -12.09
CA TYR A 254 15.18 -18.27 -12.97
C TYR A 254 14.22 -19.19 -13.73
N LYS A 255 12.95 -18.82 -13.81
CA LYS A 255 11.83 -19.65 -14.27
C LYS A 255 10.97 -18.91 -15.26
N ASN A 256 10.60 -19.59 -16.32
CA ASN A 256 9.72 -19.07 -17.35
C ASN A 256 8.26 -19.12 -16.88
N THR A 257 7.77 -17.97 -16.42
CA THR A 257 6.46 -17.80 -15.77
C THR A 257 5.70 -16.64 -16.42
N VAL A 258 4.37 -16.68 -16.35
CA VAL A 258 3.50 -15.74 -17.09
C VAL A 258 3.76 -14.30 -16.71
N LEU A 259 3.74 -14.00 -15.41
CA LEU A 259 3.90 -12.64 -14.91
C LEU A 259 5.36 -12.30 -14.57
N LYS A 260 6.30 -13.25 -14.77
CA LYS A 260 7.73 -13.08 -14.49
C LYS A 260 7.97 -12.46 -13.11
N ALA A 261 7.20 -12.91 -12.12
CA ALA A 261 7.37 -12.44 -10.77
C ALA A 261 8.74 -12.87 -10.24
N SER A 262 9.27 -12.10 -9.30
CA SER A 262 10.61 -12.36 -8.76
C SER A 262 10.66 -12.04 -7.27
N PHE A 263 11.39 -12.87 -6.52
CA PHE A 263 11.89 -12.50 -5.20
C PHE A 263 12.97 -11.42 -5.38
N ASN A 264 13.46 -10.84 -4.28
CA ASN A 264 14.56 -9.89 -4.34
C ASN A 264 14.19 -8.54 -4.98
N ALA A 265 12.91 -8.16 -4.95
CA ALA A 265 12.50 -6.80 -5.30
C ALA A 265 13.28 -5.78 -4.45
N PHE A 266 13.93 -4.83 -5.12
CA PHE A 266 14.82 -3.83 -4.51
C PHE A 266 15.93 -4.39 -3.60
N ASP A 267 16.41 -5.60 -3.92
CA ASP A 267 17.41 -6.37 -3.16
C ASP A 267 16.94 -6.90 -1.79
N LEU A 268 15.64 -6.80 -1.47
CA LEU A 268 15.05 -7.37 -0.24
C LEU A 268 14.69 -8.84 -0.43
N ASP A 269 15.25 -9.73 0.40
CA ASP A 269 15.25 -11.17 0.12
C ASP A 269 13.87 -11.80 -0.15
N ARG A 270 12.86 -11.33 0.59
CA ARG A 270 11.51 -11.92 0.60
C ARG A 270 10.45 -11.01 -0.02
N TYR A 271 10.85 -9.84 -0.52
CA TYR A 271 9.92 -8.93 -1.18
C TYR A 271 9.73 -9.37 -2.63
N MET A 272 8.47 -9.50 -3.03
CA MET A 272 8.07 -10.07 -4.31
C MET A 272 7.31 -9.06 -5.13
N LEU A 273 7.65 -8.90 -6.40
CA LEU A 273 6.93 -8.05 -7.34
C LEU A 273 6.92 -8.69 -8.73
N THR A 274 5.97 -8.29 -9.56
CA THR A 274 6.02 -8.41 -11.02
C THR A 274 6.15 -7.02 -11.64
N GLU A 275 7.03 -6.89 -12.62
CA GLU A 275 7.18 -5.65 -13.41
C GLU A 275 6.36 -5.72 -14.73
N GLU A 276 5.62 -6.81 -14.97
CA GLU A 276 4.76 -7.04 -16.16
C GLU A 276 3.40 -6.33 -16.04
N GLY A 277 3.42 -5.03 -15.71
CA GLY A 277 2.21 -4.27 -15.36
C GLY A 277 1.16 -4.18 -16.47
N PHE A 278 1.56 -4.20 -17.74
CA PHE A 278 0.61 -4.24 -18.86
C PHE A 278 -0.13 -5.57 -18.92
N LEU A 279 0.62 -6.68 -18.86
CA LEU A 279 0.07 -8.04 -18.91
C LEU A 279 -0.80 -8.34 -17.69
N LEU A 280 -0.36 -7.94 -16.50
CA LEU A 280 -1.12 -8.07 -15.26
C LEU A 280 -2.52 -7.44 -15.38
N ARG A 281 -2.57 -6.20 -15.90
CA ARG A 281 -3.83 -5.46 -16.08
C ARG A 281 -4.64 -5.97 -17.27
N GLU A 282 -4.00 -6.57 -18.28
CA GLU A 282 -4.69 -7.27 -19.38
C GLU A 282 -5.40 -8.52 -18.92
N MET A 283 -4.72 -9.38 -18.17
CA MET A 283 -5.35 -10.56 -17.57
C MET A 283 -6.48 -10.11 -16.66
N ALA A 284 -6.25 -9.19 -15.72
CA ALA A 284 -7.29 -8.74 -14.81
C ALA A 284 -8.55 -8.19 -15.51
N ALA A 285 -8.40 -7.52 -16.66
CA ALA A 285 -9.51 -6.88 -17.39
C ALA A 285 -10.54 -7.84 -18.01
N GLU A 286 -10.33 -9.16 -17.95
CA GLU A 286 -11.30 -10.16 -18.42
C GLU A 286 -12.55 -10.25 -17.54
N VAL A 287 -12.46 -9.74 -16.32
CA VAL A 287 -13.55 -9.67 -15.35
C VAL A 287 -13.64 -8.27 -14.74
N PRO A 288 -14.79 -7.87 -14.19
CA PRO A 288 -14.86 -6.71 -13.32
C PRO A 288 -13.95 -6.91 -12.10
N TYR A 289 -13.19 -5.88 -11.73
CA TYR A 289 -12.31 -5.93 -10.56
C TYR A 289 -12.03 -4.53 -10.01
N ASP A 290 -11.87 -4.41 -8.69
CA ASP A 290 -11.33 -3.25 -7.98
C ASP A 290 -9.90 -3.50 -7.49
N ALA A 291 -9.59 -4.75 -7.10
CA ALA A 291 -8.29 -5.16 -6.57
C ALA A 291 -7.80 -6.48 -7.18
N ILE A 292 -6.49 -6.54 -7.43
CA ILE A 292 -5.80 -7.68 -8.03
C ILE A 292 -4.98 -8.41 -6.97
N ILE A 293 -5.11 -9.73 -6.91
CA ILE A 293 -4.32 -10.61 -6.05
C ILE A 293 -3.60 -11.64 -6.91
N VAL A 294 -2.27 -11.64 -6.89
CA VAL A 294 -1.43 -12.63 -7.57
C VAL A 294 -1.03 -13.71 -6.57
N LEU A 295 -1.46 -14.94 -6.83
CA LEU A 295 -1.05 -16.10 -6.05
C LEU A 295 0.15 -16.74 -6.74
N VAL A 296 1.24 -16.94 -5.98
CA VAL A 296 2.46 -17.58 -6.48
C VAL A 296 2.57 -19.00 -5.96
N ASN A 297 2.69 -19.99 -6.85
CA ASN A 297 2.84 -21.41 -6.50
C ASN A 297 4.21 -21.73 -5.87
N SER A 298 4.43 -21.30 -4.63
CA SER A 298 5.69 -21.48 -3.90
C SER A 298 5.47 -21.76 -2.42
N LYS A 299 6.43 -22.49 -1.82
CA LYS A 299 6.51 -22.77 -0.39
C LYS A 299 7.36 -21.75 0.37
N ARG A 300 8.13 -20.94 -0.34
CA ARG A 300 9.03 -19.95 0.26
C ARG A 300 8.21 -18.79 0.82
N TYR A 301 8.59 -18.27 1.98
CA TYR A 301 7.96 -17.09 2.55
C TYR A 301 8.24 -15.87 1.67
N GLY A 302 7.20 -15.16 1.25
CA GLY A 302 7.31 -13.86 0.58
C GLY A 302 5.96 -13.26 0.26
N GLY A 303 5.96 -11.94 0.10
CA GLY A 303 4.78 -11.11 -0.13
C GLY A 303 5.18 -9.79 -0.77
N GLY A 304 4.18 -9.07 -1.28
CA GLY A 304 4.27 -7.66 -1.59
C GLY A 304 2.87 -7.07 -1.83
N GLY A 305 2.67 -5.81 -1.48
CA GLY A 305 1.40 -5.13 -1.63
C GLY A 305 1.60 -3.63 -1.81
N ILE A 306 1.02 -3.08 -2.88
CA ILE A 306 1.14 -1.66 -3.22
C ILE A 306 -0.26 -1.08 -3.42
N TYR A 307 -0.56 0.02 -2.73
CA TYR A 307 -1.91 0.61 -2.69
C TYR A 307 -2.48 0.91 -4.08
N ASN A 308 -3.67 0.36 -4.37
CA ASN A 308 -4.36 0.42 -5.66
C ASN A 308 -3.54 -0.11 -6.87
N ASP A 309 -2.46 -0.86 -6.64
CA ASP A 309 -1.74 -1.58 -7.69
C ASP A 309 -2.11 -3.07 -7.71
N TYR A 310 -1.50 -3.87 -6.81
CA TYR A 310 -1.82 -5.28 -6.63
C TYR A 310 -1.24 -5.82 -5.31
N CYS A 311 -1.79 -6.96 -4.87
CA CYS A 311 -1.24 -7.86 -3.85
C CYS A 311 -0.54 -9.03 -4.54
N ILE A 312 0.61 -9.49 -4.04
CA ILE A 312 1.27 -10.72 -4.48
C ILE A 312 1.75 -11.53 -3.28
N THR A 313 1.51 -12.85 -3.26
CA THR A 313 1.81 -13.69 -2.09
C THR A 313 2.03 -15.15 -2.47
N THR A 314 2.83 -15.88 -1.69
CA THR A 314 3.06 -17.32 -1.88
C THR A 314 2.01 -18.16 -1.17
N VAL A 315 1.65 -19.32 -1.74
CA VAL A 315 0.48 -20.10 -1.28
C VAL A 315 0.75 -21.24 -0.30
N ASP A 316 1.96 -21.80 -0.29
CA ASP A 316 2.26 -23.07 0.40
C ASP A 316 3.26 -22.89 1.57
N ASN A 317 3.22 -21.74 2.23
CA ASN A 317 3.97 -21.47 3.46
C ASN A 317 3.04 -21.46 4.68
N GLN A 318 3.53 -21.86 5.86
CA GLN A 318 2.75 -21.78 7.10
C GLN A 318 2.28 -20.36 7.42
N ALA A 319 3.05 -19.35 7.04
CA ALA A 319 2.71 -17.94 7.23
C ALA A 319 1.86 -17.34 6.10
N SER A 320 1.54 -18.10 5.04
CA SER A 320 0.87 -17.59 3.84
C SER A 320 -0.44 -16.84 4.15
N GLN A 321 -1.24 -17.32 5.11
CA GLN A 321 -2.45 -16.62 5.54
C GLN A 321 -2.14 -15.22 6.09
N ALA A 322 -1.21 -15.12 7.04
CA ALA A 322 -0.87 -13.85 7.67
C ALA A 322 -0.20 -12.88 6.68
N VAL A 323 0.69 -13.39 5.82
CA VAL A 323 1.35 -12.60 4.78
C VAL A 323 0.31 -12.05 3.79
N PHE A 324 -0.54 -12.91 3.24
CA PHE A 324 -1.59 -12.46 2.32
C PHE A 324 -2.46 -11.35 2.89
N LEU A 325 -2.97 -11.52 4.12
CA LEU A 325 -3.82 -10.53 4.76
C LEU A 325 -3.06 -9.21 4.96
N HIS A 326 -1.78 -9.27 5.35
CA HIS A 326 -0.90 -8.11 5.46
C HIS A 326 -0.72 -7.37 4.14
N GLU A 327 -0.31 -8.08 3.07
CA GLU A 327 -0.09 -7.49 1.74
C GLU A 327 -1.39 -6.93 1.13
N PHE A 328 -2.51 -7.60 1.40
CA PHE A 328 -3.82 -7.09 0.99
C PHE A 328 -4.20 -5.83 1.76
N GLY A 329 -3.78 -5.69 3.03
CA GLY A 329 -3.92 -4.46 3.81
C GLY A 329 -3.24 -3.26 3.13
N HIS A 330 -2.03 -3.43 2.61
CA HIS A 330 -1.35 -2.40 1.81
C HIS A 330 -2.11 -2.09 0.52
N SER A 331 -2.32 -3.11 -0.30
CA SER A 331 -2.82 -2.93 -1.67
C SER A 331 -4.28 -2.48 -1.75
N PHE A 332 -5.13 -2.91 -0.82
CA PHE A 332 -6.54 -2.55 -0.80
C PHE A 332 -6.83 -1.31 0.05
N ALA A 333 -6.23 -1.21 1.25
CA ALA A 333 -6.60 -0.20 2.24
C ALA A 333 -5.57 0.89 2.49
N GLY A 334 -4.43 0.87 1.77
CA GLY A 334 -3.40 1.89 1.91
C GLY A 334 -2.82 1.95 3.32
N LEU A 335 -2.80 0.81 4.01
CA LEU A 335 -2.22 0.70 5.34
C LEU A 335 -0.69 0.75 5.24
N ALA A 336 -0.04 1.47 6.14
CA ALA A 336 1.40 1.43 6.32
C ALA A 336 1.81 0.21 7.14
N ASP A 337 3.08 -0.15 7.01
CA ASP A 337 3.72 -1.04 7.98
C ASP A 337 3.82 -0.40 9.37
N GLU A 338 3.44 -1.16 10.38
CA GLU A 338 3.49 -0.78 11.78
C GLU A 338 4.76 -1.30 12.49
N TYR A 339 5.56 -2.14 11.82
CA TYR A 339 6.86 -2.58 12.35
C TYR A 339 7.94 -1.51 12.19
N TYR A 340 8.92 -1.53 13.10
CA TYR A 340 10.02 -0.54 13.16
C TYR A 340 11.43 -1.16 13.19
N THR A 341 11.55 -2.49 13.11
CA THR A 341 12.83 -3.21 13.29
C THR A 341 13.24 -4.05 12.09
N SER A 342 12.51 -3.97 10.97
CA SER A 342 12.79 -4.79 9.78
C SER A 342 13.87 -4.17 8.91
N GLU A 343 14.55 -5.01 8.14
CA GLU A 343 15.39 -4.56 7.03
C GLU A 343 14.52 -3.87 5.98
N VAL A 344 14.93 -2.67 5.55
CA VAL A 344 14.26 -1.90 4.49
C VAL A 344 15.26 -1.47 3.44
N ALA A 345 14.81 -1.40 2.18
CA ALA A 345 15.62 -0.86 1.08
C ALA A 345 15.44 0.65 0.90
N TYR A 346 14.47 1.24 1.60
CA TYR A 346 14.08 2.64 1.47
C TYR A 346 14.88 3.52 2.42
N ASN A 347 15.31 4.68 1.93
CA ASN A 347 15.87 5.73 2.78
C ASN A 347 14.85 6.86 2.93
N ASP A 348 14.56 7.28 4.17
CA ASP A 348 13.71 8.45 4.47
C ASP A 348 12.28 8.32 3.90
N PHE A 349 11.69 7.12 3.95
CA PHE A 349 10.35 6.82 3.40
C PHE A 349 9.26 7.70 4.02
N TYR A 350 9.36 7.96 5.32
CA TYR A 350 8.55 8.95 6.04
C TYR A 350 9.45 10.11 6.50
N PRO A 351 9.44 11.26 5.79
CA PRO A 351 10.25 12.40 6.17
C PRO A 351 9.91 12.92 7.57
N GLN A 352 10.94 13.21 8.37
CA GLN A 352 10.75 13.76 9.70
C GLN A 352 9.98 15.09 9.67
N GLY A 353 9.00 15.25 10.55
CA GLY A 353 8.20 16.47 10.66
C GLY A 353 7.07 16.58 9.64
N VAL A 354 6.78 15.51 8.90
CA VAL A 354 5.66 15.42 7.95
C VAL A 354 4.71 14.32 8.42
N GLU A 355 3.41 14.62 8.45
CA GLU A 355 2.40 13.64 8.83
C GLU A 355 2.24 12.62 7.67
N PRO A 356 2.37 11.29 7.94
CA PRO A 356 2.11 10.27 6.92
C PRO A 356 0.69 10.37 6.36
N LEU A 357 0.42 9.77 5.20
CA LEU A 357 -0.92 9.78 4.61
C LEU A 357 -1.76 8.60 5.06
N GLU A 358 -1.10 7.50 5.34
CA GLU A 358 -1.65 6.21 5.71
C GLU A 358 -2.42 6.33 7.04
N PRO A 359 -3.57 5.66 7.18
CA PRO A 359 -4.47 5.90 8.29
C PRO A 359 -3.99 5.31 9.63
N ASN A 360 -3.09 4.32 9.58
CA ASN A 360 -2.69 3.51 10.74
C ASN A 360 -1.31 3.87 11.31
N ILE A 361 -0.69 4.96 10.85
CA ILE A 361 0.51 5.52 11.49
C ILE A 361 0.43 7.04 11.57
N THR A 362 1.13 7.64 12.52
CA THR A 362 1.19 9.10 12.69
C THR A 362 2.58 9.56 13.09
N ALA A 363 2.97 10.77 12.67
CA ALA A 363 4.15 11.45 13.21
C ALA A 363 3.84 12.19 14.53
N LEU A 364 2.57 12.20 14.95
CA LEU A 364 2.07 12.82 16.17
C LEU A 364 2.48 14.29 16.29
N LEU A 365 2.47 15.01 15.16
CA LEU A 365 2.83 16.43 15.11
C LEU A 365 1.85 17.30 15.92
N ASP A 366 0.60 16.84 16.04
CA ASP A 366 -0.46 17.44 16.86
C ASP A 366 -1.20 16.36 17.68
N PRO A 367 -0.85 16.17 18.96
CA PRO A 367 -1.49 15.17 19.83
C PRO A 367 -2.99 15.39 20.09
N GLU A 368 -3.50 16.62 19.92
CA GLU A 368 -4.92 16.91 20.07
C GLU A 368 -5.71 16.40 18.86
N HIS A 369 -5.08 16.39 17.68
CA HIS A 369 -5.65 15.95 16.40
C HIS A 369 -5.06 14.62 15.91
N LEU A 370 -4.86 13.66 16.83
CA LEU A 370 -4.50 12.29 16.48
C LEU A 370 -5.48 11.70 15.44
N LYS A 371 -4.97 11.07 14.38
CA LYS A 371 -5.77 10.49 13.27
C LYS A 371 -6.93 9.57 13.69
N TRP A 372 -6.79 8.88 14.81
CA TRP A 372 -7.78 7.97 15.37
C TRP A 372 -8.20 8.38 16.78
N LYS A 373 -8.20 9.69 17.07
CA LYS A 373 -8.55 10.24 18.38
C LYS A 373 -9.88 9.71 18.90
N ASP A 374 -10.87 9.56 18.03
CA ASP A 374 -12.22 9.04 18.31
C ASP A 374 -12.22 7.56 18.73
N LEU A 375 -11.17 6.80 18.40
CA LEU A 375 -11.03 5.39 18.77
C LEU A 375 -10.15 5.18 20.02
N VAL A 376 -9.48 6.21 20.53
CA VAL A 376 -8.57 6.08 21.69
C VAL A 376 -9.33 5.52 22.89
N SER A 377 -8.77 4.47 23.48
CA SER A 377 -9.42 3.83 24.62
C SER A 377 -9.43 4.74 25.85
N PRO A 378 -10.53 4.77 26.63
CA PRO A 378 -10.61 5.61 27.83
C PRO A 378 -9.45 5.36 28.80
N GLY A 379 -8.82 6.44 29.27
CA GLY A 379 -7.71 6.40 30.23
C GLY A 379 -6.33 6.11 29.64
N VAL A 380 -6.21 5.86 28.33
CA VAL A 380 -4.92 5.71 27.65
C VAL A 380 -4.28 7.08 27.41
N LYS A 381 -3.02 7.24 27.81
CA LYS A 381 -2.23 8.46 27.57
C LYS A 381 -1.66 8.48 26.16
N ILE A 382 -1.47 9.68 25.60
CA ILE A 382 -0.87 9.91 24.29
C ILE A 382 0.38 10.80 24.47
N PRO A 383 1.58 10.38 24.03
CA PRO A 383 1.90 9.04 23.53
C PRO A 383 1.73 7.95 24.61
N THR A 384 1.56 6.71 24.17
CA THR A 384 1.27 5.56 25.03
C THR A 384 2.55 4.82 25.39
N GLU A 385 2.94 4.87 26.66
CA GLU A 385 4.08 4.11 27.21
C GLU A 385 3.73 2.62 27.32
N TYR A 386 4.57 1.75 26.76
CA TYR A 386 4.33 0.30 26.70
C TYR A 386 5.57 -0.56 26.98
N GLY A 387 6.60 0.02 27.59
CA GLY A 387 7.85 -0.65 27.94
C GLY A 387 8.82 -0.80 26.79
N LYS A 388 8.63 -0.04 25.70
CA LYS A 388 9.40 -0.15 24.47
C LYS A 388 10.90 -0.02 24.71
N GLU A 389 11.33 1.03 25.41
CA GLU A 389 12.77 1.28 25.62
C GLU A 389 13.44 0.13 26.37
N GLU A 390 12.79 -0.39 27.41
CA GLU A 390 13.28 -1.53 28.18
C GLU A 390 13.30 -2.82 27.34
N ILE A 391 12.24 -3.06 26.56
CA ILE A 391 12.17 -4.21 25.63
C ILE A 391 13.27 -4.12 24.57
N ASP A 392 13.47 -2.96 23.94
CA ASP A 392 14.48 -2.76 22.90
C ASP A 392 15.90 -2.98 23.45
N GLN A 393 16.18 -2.51 24.67
CA GLN A 393 17.45 -2.76 25.38
C GLN A 393 17.66 -4.26 25.63
N LEU A 394 16.67 -4.95 26.20
CA LEU A 394 16.75 -6.39 26.47
C LEU A 394 16.87 -7.22 25.18
N GLN A 395 16.20 -6.80 24.10
CA GLN A 395 16.35 -7.42 22.79
C GLN A 395 17.76 -7.21 22.23
N ALA A 396 18.35 -6.03 22.39
CA ALA A 396 19.73 -5.77 22.03
C ALA A 396 20.70 -6.66 22.81
N GLU A 397 20.53 -6.78 24.14
CA GLU A 397 21.32 -7.71 24.97
C GLU A 397 21.22 -9.16 24.47
N ARG A 398 20.01 -9.60 24.08
CA ARG A 398 19.78 -10.94 23.55
C ARG A 398 20.47 -11.16 22.20
N ARG A 399 20.44 -10.15 21.31
CA ARG A 399 21.18 -10.19 20.02
C ARG A 399 22.68 -10.28 20.26
N THR A 400 23.23 -9.47 21.16
CA THR A 400 24.65 -9.54 21.54
C THR A 400 25.01 -10.90 22.13
N ASN A 401 24.19 -11.44 23.04
CA ASN A 401 24.39 -12.77 23.62
C ASN A 401 24.43 -13.87 22.55
N PHE A 402 23.57 -13.79 21.53
CA PHE A 402 23.60 -14.73 20.41
C PHE A 402 24.87 -14.60 19.57
N GLN A 403 25.31 -13.38 19.25
CA GLN A 403 26.56 -13.14 18.51
C GLN A 403 27.79 -13.63 19.27
N GLU A 404 27.84 -13.40 20.58
CA GLU A 404 28.89 -13.92 21.46
C GLU A 404 28.88 -15.45 21.53
N MET A 405 27.70 -16.06 21.62
CA MET A 405 27.54 -17.52 21.58
C MET A 405 28.12 -18.10 20.29
N THR A 406 27.74 -17.55 19.13
CA THR A 406 28.24 -18.01 17.83
C THR A 406 29.76 -17.94 17.76
N LYS A 407 30.36 -16.81 18.14
CA LYS A 407 31.83 -16.64 18.19
C LYS A 407 32.49 -17.63 19.14
N ALA A 408 31.95 -17.80 20.35
CA ALA A 408 32.49 -18.73 21.34
C ALA A 408 32.42 -20.19 20.86
N LEU A 409 31.33 -20.58 20.19
CA LEU A 409 31.18 -21.93 19.62
C LEU A 409 32.14 -22.16 18.44
N GLU A 410 32.36 -21.16 17.59
CA GLU A 410 33.37 -21.23 16.53
C GLU A 410 34.78 -21.36 17.07
N GLU A 411 35.15 -20.58 18.09
CA GLU A 411 36.45 -20.68 18.75
C GLU A 411 36.64 -22.02 19.44
N ALA A 412 35.60 -22.52 20.10
CA ALA A 412 35.61 -23.83 20.76
C ALA A 412 35.86 -24.97 19.75
N LYS A 413 35.21 -24.89 18.58
CA LYS A 413 35.43 -25.82 17.46
C LYS A 413 36.86 -25.71 16.92
N LYS A 414 37.38 -24.49 16.71
CA LYS A 414 38.77 -24.27 16.25
C LYS A 414 39.81 -24.82 17.22
N LYS A 415 39.52 -24.81 18.53
CA LYS A 415 40.38 -25.35 19.60
C LYS A 415 40.22 -26.86 19.81
N ASN A 416 39.38 -27.55 19.05
CA ASN A 416 39.06 -28.98 19.22
C ASN A 416 38.64 -29.32 20.67
N LEU A 417 37.88 -28.43 21.33
CA LEU A 417 37.36 -28.69 22.67
C LEU A 417 36.45 -29.93 22.67
N LYS A 418 36.40 -30.65 23.80
CA LYS A 418 35.54 -31.83 23.94
C LYS A 418 34.07 -31.42 23.83
N GLU A 419 33.24 -32.33 23.32
CA GLU A 419 31.80 -32.06 23.15
C GLU A 419 31.11 -31.62 24.45
N ALA A 420 31.51 -32.17 25.59
CA ALA A 420 31.01 -31.77 26.90
C ALA A 420 31.32 -30.29 27.25
N GLU A 421 32.48 -29.78 26.82
CA GLU A 421 32.90 -28.40 27.04
C GLU A 421 32.15 -27.45 26.11
N ILE A 422 31.97 -27.83 24.84
CA ILE A 422 31.14 -27.10 23.87
C ILE A 422 29.69 -26.97 24.37
N LYS A 423 29.10 -28.06 24.86
CA LYS A 423 27.75 -28.05 25.46
C LYS A 423 27.67 -27.14 26.69
N LYS A 424 28.73 -27.08 27.51
CA LYS A 424 28.79 -26.17 28.66
C LYS A 424 28.84 -24.70 28.24
N ILE A 425 29.61 -24.38 27.20
CA ILE A 425 29.65 -23.03 26.59
C ILE A 425 28.26 -22.67 26.07
N GLN A 426 27.66 -23.53 25.24
CA GLN A 426 26.32 -23.32 24.70
C GLN A 426 25.29 -23.08 25.81
N LYS A 427 25.24 -23.96 26.82
CA LYS A 427 24.30 -23.85 27.95
C LYS A 427 24.43 -22.53 28.70
N LYS A 428 25.64 -22.03 28.93
CA LYS A 428 25.87 -20.73 29.57
C LYS A 428 25.16 -19.59 28.82
N TYR A 429 25.28 -19.56 27.49
CA TYR A 429 24.64 -18.53 26.66
C TYR A 429 23.13 -18.74 26.55
N GLU A 430 22.66 -19.99 26.51
CA GLU A 430 21.23 -20.32 26.54
C GLU A 430 20.57 -19.88 27.86
N ASP A 431 21.22 -20.14 29.00
CA ASP A 431 20.70 -19.75 30.33
C ASP A 431 20.67 -18.22 30.47
N ARG A 432 21.69 -17.50 29.99
CA ARG A 432 21.67 -16.02 29.90
C ARG A 432 20.55 -15.53 28.99
N GLY A 433 20.36 -16.16 27.83
CA GLY A 433 19.29 -15.84 26.90
C GLY A 433 17.89 -16.06 27.49
N LYS A 434 17.69 -17.13 28.26
CA LYS A 434 16.44 -17.40 28.99
C LYS A 434 16.18 -16.34 30.05
N ALA A 435 17.18 -15.97 30.85
CA ALA A 435 17.03 -14.91 31.85
C ALA A 435 16.62 -13.57 31.22
N THR A 436 17.25 -13.17 30.10
CA THR A 436 16.83 -11.96 29.36
C THR A 436 15.40 -12.11 28.80
N GLN A 437 15.02 -13.28 28.32
CA GLN A 437 13.65 -13.54 27.82
C GLN A 437 12.59 -13.46 28.93
N GLU A 438 12.91 -13.90 30.15
CA GLU A 438 12.02 -13.76 31.31
C GLU A 438 11.83 -12.29 31.69
N LYS A 439 12.88 -11.46 31.63
CA LYS A 439 12.77 -10.01 31.81
C LYS A 439 11.85 -9.38 30.77
N ILE A 440 12.01 -9.72 29.48
CA ILE A 440 11.13 -9.22 28.42
C ILE A 440 9.67 -9.59 28.72
N LYS A 441 9.41 -10.84 29.13
CA LYS A 441 8.06 -11.29 29.51
C LYS A 441 7.51 -10.52 30.71
N ALA A 442 8.33 -10.19 31.71
CA ALA A 442 7.91 -9.40 32.85
C ALA A 442 7.49 -7.98 32.44
N VAL A 443 8.21 -7.34 31.51
CA VAL A 443 7.83 -6.04 30.94
C VAL A 443 6.53 -6.18 30.14
N GLN A 444 6.40 -7.19 29.29
CA GLN A 444 5.16 -7.44 28.54
C GLN A 444 3.96 -7.66 29.47
N GLU A 445 4.11 -8.46 30.53
CA GLU A 445 3.07 -8.70 31.53
C GLU A 445 2.66 -7.40 32.26
N LYS A 446 3.64 -6.54 32.59
CA LYS A 446 3.39 -5.22 33.19
C LYS A 446 2.49 -4.35 32.30
N TYR A 447 2.65 -4.43 30.98
CA TYR A 447 1.87 -3.65 30.00
C TYR A 447 0.72 -4.44 29.35
N ARG A 448 0.44 -5.66 29.80
CA ARG A 448 -0.59 -6.53 29.20
C ARG A 448 -1.98 -5.89 29.13
N TYR A 449 -2.29 -5.00 30.08
CA TYR A 449 -3.56 -4.27 30.10
C TYR A 449 -3.78 -3.34 28.88
N LEU A 450 -2.73 -3.08 28.08
CA LEU A 450 -2.77 -2.28 26.85
C LEU A 450 -2.94 -3.11 25.57
N GLU A 451 -2.86 -4.45 25.62
CA GLU A 451 -2.79 -5.28 24.40
C GLU A 451 -3.98 -5.08 23.44
N ASP A 452 -5.18 -4.92 23.99
CA ASP A 452 -6.41 -4.68 23.23
C ASP A 452 -6.85 -3.20 23.28
N LYS A 453 -5.97 -2.28 23.68
CA LYS A 453 -6.27 -0.84 23.79
C LYS A 453 -5.75 -0.06 22.59
N VAL A 454 -6.53 0.92 22.16
CA VAL A 454 -6.15 1.89 21.13
C VAL A 454 -5.46 3.08 21.80
N GLY A 455 -4.28 3.42 21.34
CA GLY A 455 -3.42 4.50 21.83
C GLY A 455 -2.52 5.05 20.73
N ALA A 456 -1.35 5.58 21.08
CA ALA A 456 -0.30 5.96 20.14
C ALA A 456 1.03 5.38 20.62
N PHE A 457 1.38 4.21 20.13
CA PHE A 457 2.55 3.43 20.55
C PHE A 457 3.74 3.76 19.64
N GLU A 458 4.81 4.32 20.20
CA GLU A 458 5.98 4.73 19.40
C GLU A 458 6.64 3.52 18.72
N GLY A 459 7.16 3.73 17.50
CA GLY A 459 7.72 2.72 16.63
C GLY A 459 6.71 2.29 15.57
N ALA A 460 6.87 2.79 14.35
CA ALA A 460 6.03 2.44 13.20
C ALA A 460 6.74 2.85 11.91
N GLY A 461 6.27 2.38 10.75
CA GLY A 461 6.75 2.85 9.45
C GLY A 461 8.27 2.76 9.31
N TYR A 462 8.87 1.66 9.79
CA TYR A 462 10.32 1.43 9.76
C TYR A 462 11.16 2.38 10.63
N ALA A 463 10.54 3.30 11.38
CA ALA A 463 11.19 4.23 12.27
C ALA A 463 10.97 3.83 13.74
N SER A 464 12.05 3.63 14.48
CA SER A 464 11.97 3.26 15.91
C SER A 464 11.52 4.39 16.82
N LYS A 465 11.57 5.64 16.36
CA LYS A 465 11.20 6.86 17.09
C LYS A 465 10.49 7.84 16.16
N GLY A 466 9.64 8.69 16.73
CA GLY A 466 8.97 9.78 16.01
C GLY A 466 7.77 9.38 15.15
N LEU A 467 7.54 8.08 14.92
CA LEU A 467 6.30 7.55 14.35
C LEU A 467 5.59 6.65 15.35
N TYR A 468 4.26 6.64 15.30
CA TYR A 468 3.41 5.92 16.25
C TYR A 468 2.36 5.09 15.51
N ARG A 469 2.06 3.91 16.07
CA ARG A 469 0.99 3.00 15.62
C ARG A 469 -0.16 2.95 16.64
N PRO A 470 -1.36 2.52 16.24
CA PRO A 470 -2.57 2.62 17.06
C PRO A 470 -2.69 1.55 18.15
N MET A 471 -2.10 0.37 17.98
CA MET A 471 -2.19 -0.74 18.93
C MET A 471 -0.86 -1.51 19.01
N MET A 472 -0.67 -2.27 20.09
CA MET A 472 0.53 -3.10 20.26
C MET A 472 0.63 -4.23 19.23
N TYR A 473 -0.53 -4.79 18.84
CA TYR A 473 -0.65 -5.88 17.88
C TYR A 473 -1.57 -5.49 16.71
N CYS A 474 -1.14 -5.86 15.52
CA CYS A 474 -1.85 -5.66 14.25
C CYS A 474 -1.25 -6.62 13.23
N LEU A 475 -2.02 -7.03 12.22
CA LEU A 475 -1.46 -7.73 11.05
C LEU A 475 -0.38 -6.90 10.34
N MET A 476 -0.43 -5.56 10.42
CA MET A 476 0.60 -4.66 9.87
C MET A 476 1.92 -4.61 10.68
N ILE A 477 2.04 -5.37 11.78
CA ILE A 477 3.29 -5.52 12.55
C ILE A 477 3.55 -7.00 12.87
N SER A 478 2.71 -7.56 13.73
CA SER A 478 2.68 -8.93 14.19
C SER A 478 1.42 -9.09 15.03
N SER A 479 0.59 -10.08 14.71
CA SER A 479 -0.68 -10.31 15.39
C SER A 479 -0.74 -11.76 15.90
N PRO A 480 -0.75 -12.00 17.23
CA PRO A 480 -0.90 -13.35 17.76
C PRO A 480 -2.28 -13.95 17.46
N LYS A 481 -3.27 -13.11 17.12
CA LYS A 481 -4.65 -13.49 16.80
C LYS A 481 -4.93 -13.51 15.29
N ILE A 482 -3.96 -13.13 14.44
CA ILE A 482 -4.17 -12.91 12.98
C ILE A 482 -5.30 -11.89 12.75
N GLU A 483 -5.25 -10.77 13.47
CA GLU A 483 -6.26 -9.70 13.39
C GLU A 483 -5.60 -8.33 13.10
N PHE A 484 -6.29 -7.51 12.32
CA PHE A 484 -6.00 -6.08 12.19
C PHE A 484 -6.35 -5.35 13.48
N CYS A 485 -5.58 -4.30 13.81
CA CYS A 485 -5.94 -3.38 14.88
C CYS A 485 -7.23 -2.61 14.54
N ARG A 486 -7.88 -1.99 15.54
CA ARG A 486 -9.17 -1.30 15.35
C ARG A 486 -9.13 -0.17 14.31
N VAL A 487 -8.00 0.52 14.19
CA VAL A 487 -7.82 1.60 13.20
C VAL A 487 -7.68 1.03 11.79
N CYS A 488 -6.92 -0.06 11.62
CA CYS A 488 -6.84 -0.78 10.35
C CYS A 488 -8.20 -1.37 9.95
N GLN A 489 -8.95 -1.96 10.90
CA GLN A 489 -10.31 -2.45 10.63
C GLN A 489 -11.23 -1.32 10.14
N ARG A 490 -11.16 -0.13 10.75
CA ARG A 490 -11.92 1.06 10.30
C ARG A 490 -11.53 1.47 8.89
N ALA A 491 -10.24 1.56 8.58
CA ALA A 491 -9.76 1.94 7.25
C ALA A 491 -10.18 0.93 6.17
N ILE A 492 -10.08 -0.37 6.45
CA ILE A 492 -10.57 -1.43 5.56
C ILE A 492 -12.08 -1.31 5.36
N GLN A 493 -12.85 -1.11 6.44
CA GLN A 493 -14.30 -0.93 6.33
C GLN A 493 -14.67 0.27 5.44
N GLN A 494 -13.95 1.39 5.58
CA GLN A 494 -14.15 2.58 4.75
C GLN A 494 -13.90 2.28 3.25
N MET A 495 -12.88 1.49 2.93
CA MET A 495 -12.64 1.06 1.55
C MET A 495 -13.71 0.10 1.03
N ILE A 496 -14.19 -0.83 1.87
CA ILE A 496 -15.30 -1.70 1.52
C ILE A 496 -16.52 -0.84 1.17
N ASP A 497 -16.90 0.10 2.05
CA ASP A 497 -18.06 0.97 1.86
C ASP A 497 -17.89 1.91 0.65
N TYR A 498 -16.66 2.33 0.33
CA TYR A 498 -16.36 3.12 -0.87
C TYR A 498 -16.68 2.37 -2.16
N TYR A 499 -16.34 1.09 -2.25
CA TYR A 499 -16.62 0.29 -3.45
C TYR A 499 -18.06 -0.27 -3.45
N SER A 500 -18.63 -0.61 -2.29
CA SER A 500 -19.88 -1.37 -2.17
C SER A 500 -21.04 -0.61 -1.49
N HIS A 501 -21.71 0.22 -2.29
CA HIS A 501 -22.77 1.15 -1.88
C HIS A 501 -24.17 0.73 -2.31
#